data_AF-A0A178KZZ8-F1
#
_entry.id   AF-A0A178KZZ8-F1
#
_cell.length_a   1.000
_cell.length_b   1.000
_cell.length_c   1.000
_cell.angle_alpha   90.00
_cell.angle_beta   90.00
_cell.angle_gamma   90.00
#
_symmetry.space_group_name_H-M   'P 1'
#
loop_
_entity.id
_entity.type
_entity.pdbx_description
1 polymer ?
#
loop_
_entity_poly.entity_id
_entity_poly.type
_entity_poly.pdbx_seq_one_letter_code
_entity_poly.pdbx_strand_id
1 'polypeptide(L)'
;MYLVQLLLPLNDNDGQRLPGALFQEVRQVLVERFGGLTAFSRAPVEGLCQDEADRVEDDELLVYEVMTETLDRAWWDGYRRQLETAFRQREILIRAQPTERL
;
A
#
# COMPACT_ATOMS: atom_id res chain seq x y z
N MET A 1 6.90 -18.86 2.83
CA MET A 1 7.18 -17.43 3.05
C MET A 1 5.92 -16.63 2.70
N TYR A 2 5.97 -15.30 2.82
CA TYR A 2 4.85 -14.44 2.50
C TYR A 2 5.31 -13.26 1.64
N LEU A 3 4.52 -12.95 0.61
CA LEU A 3 4.53 -11.65 -0.06
C LEU A 3 3.54 -10.75 0.66
N VAL A 4 4.01 -9.63 1.20
CA VAL A 4 3.16 -8.62 1.84
C VAL A 4 3.10 -7.40 0.93
N GLN A 5 1.88 -6.95 0.64
CA GLN A 5 1.61 -5.80 -0.22
C GLN A 5 0.88 -4.74 0.59
N LEU A 6 1.41 -3.51 0.56
CA LEU A 6 0.79 -2.32 1.11
C LEU A 6 0.23 -1.51 -0.07
N LEU A 7 -1.06 -1.20 -0.01
CA LEU A 7 -1.73 -0.37 -1.01
C LEU A 7 -1.85 1.03 -0.43
N LEU A 8 -1.01 1.94 -0.91
CA LEU A 8 -0.89 3.30 -0.40
C LEU A 8 -1.61 4.25 -1.36
N PRO A 9 -2.69 4.92 -0.92
CA PRO A 9 -3.39 5.89 -1.76
C PRO A 9 -2.52 7.12 -1.99
N LEU A 10 -2.68 7.77 -3.14
CA LEU A 10 -1.97 9.03 -3.45
C LEU A 10 -2.67 10.26 -2.87
N ASN A 11 -3.95 10.14 -2.50
CA ASN A 11 -4.75 11.19 -1.88
C ASN A 11 -5.22 10.76 -0.48
N ASP A 12 -5.57 11.73 0.37
CA ASP A 12 -6.26 11.45 1.64
C ASP A 12 -7.77 11.25 1.42
N ASN A 13 -8.51 10.98 2.50
CA ASN A 13 -9.98 10.82 2.44
C ASN A 13 -10.74 12.06 1.96
N ASP A 14 -10.12 13.25 1.96
CA ASP A 14 -10.72 14.50 1.50
C ASP A 14 -10.33 14.80 0.03
N GLY A 15 -9.66 13.85 -0.65
CA GLY A 15 -9.21 13.97 -2.04
C GLY A 15 -7.95 14.83 -2.20
N GLN A 16 -7.24 15.17 -1.12
CA GLN A 16 -6.03 15.98 -1.19
C GLN A 16 -4.79 15.13 -1.43
N ARG A 17 -3.95 15.53 -2.38
CA ARG A 17 -2.71 14.81 -2.69
C ARG A 17 -1.77 14.78 -1.48
N LEU A 18 -1.33 13.57 -1.14
CA LEU A 18 -0.42 13.32 -0.04
C LEU A 18 1.03 13.70 -0.42
N PRO A 19 1.81 14.25 0.52
CA PRO A 19 3.18 14.64 0.24
C PRO A 19 4.08 13.43 0.00
N GLY A 20 4.97 13.54 -1.00
CA GLY A 20 5.92 12.48 -1.37
C GLY A 20 6.83 12.00 -0.23
N ALA A 21 7.07 12.84 0.78
CA ALA A 21 7.85 12.51 1.96
C ALA A 21 7.28 11.32 2.75
N LEU A 22 5.94 11.21 2.84
CA LEU A 22 5.29 10.08 3.53
C LEU A 22 5.67 8.75 2.89
N PHE A 23 5.63 8.67 1.56
CA PHE A 23 5.99 7.46 0.83
C PHE A 23 7.48 7.12 0.99
N GLN A 24 8.35 8.14 1.05
CA GLN A 24 9.78 7.92 1.32
C GLN A 24 10.02 7.36 2.73
N GLU A 25 9.31 7.87 3.74
CA GLU A 25 9.38 7.34 5.11
C GLU A 25 8.95 5.87 5.15
N VAL A 26 7.82 5.52 4.51
CA VAL A 26 7.36 4.13 4.42
C VAL A 26 8.42 3.26 3.74
N ARG A 27 9.02 3.74 2.65
CA ARG A 27 10.10 3.04 1.95
C ARG A 27 11.29 2.78 2.88
N GLN A 28 11.74 3.78 3.65
CA GLN A 28 12.86 3.60 4.58
C GLN A 28 12.56 2.54 5.63
N VAL A 29 11.40 2.64 6.29
CA VAL A 29 11.00 1.65 7.32
C VAL A 29 10.95 0.23 6.76
N LEU A 30 10.41 0.05 5.55
CA LEU A 30 10.33 -1.26 4.92
C LEU A 30 11.70 -1.79 4.49
N VAL A 31 12.57 -0.94 3.94
CA VAL A 31 13.93 -1.33 3.55
C VAL A 31 14.78 -1.67 4.77
N GLU A 32 14.73 -0.88 5.83
CA GLU A 32 15.46 -1.14 7.08
C GLU A 32 15.04 -2.46 7.73
N ARG A 33 13.74 -2.78 7.71
CA ARG A 33 13.21 -3.99 8.35
C ARG A 33 13.35 -5.26 7.50
N PHE A 34 13.14 -5.17 6.19
CA PHE A 34 13.04 -6.34 5.30
C PHE A 34 14.21 -6.48 4.34
N GLY A 35 15.14 -5.52 4.32
CA GLY A 35 16.35 -5.56 3.47
C GLY A 35 16.09 -5.24 1.99
N GLY A 36 14.85 -4.97 1.61
CA GLY A 36 14.47 -4.65 0.23
C GLY A 36 12.97 -4.37 0.08
N LEU A 37 12.62 -3.71 -1.02
CA LEU A 37 11.25 -3.32 -1.37
C LEU A 37 11.11 -3.29 -2.88
N THR A 38 10.01 -3.83 -3.41
CA THR A 38 9.54 -3.54 -4.77
C THR A 38 8.43 -2.51 -4.71
N ALA A 39 8.44 -1.53 -5.60
CA ALA A 39 7.43 -0.48 -5.65
C ALA A 39 6.95 -0.26 -7.09
N PHE A 40 5.64 -0.19 -7.29
CA PHE A 40 5.04 0.14 -8.58
C PHE A 40 3.72 0.88 -8.39
N SER A 41 3.37 1.74 -9.35
CA SER A 41 2.05 2.36 -9.40
C SER A 41 1.05 1.40 -10.02
N ARG A 42 -0.17 1.40 -9.48
CA ARG A 42 -1.32 0.78 -10.12
C ARG A 42 -2.21 1.91 -10.66
N ALA A 43 -2.09 2.15 -11.95
CA ALA A 43 -3.01 3.01 -12.68
C ALA A 43 -4.35 2.25 -12.88
N PRO A 44 -5.48 2.97 -13.06
CA PRO A 44 -6.74 2.35 -13.41
C PRO A 44 -6.60 1.49 -14.67
N VAL A 45 -7.30 0.36 -14.68
CA VAL A 45 -7.37 -0.50 -15.88
C VAL A 45 -8.30 0.20 -16.87
N GLU A 46 -7.72 0.83 -17.89
CA GLU A 46 -8.45 1.39 -19.03
C GLU A 46 -9.31 0.28 -19.68
N GLY A 47 -10.60 0.20 -19.35
CA GLY A 47 -11.52 -0.69 -20.07
C GLY A 47 -12.70 -1.34 -19.32
N LEU A 48 -12.87 -1.14 -18.00
CA LEU A 48 -14.00 -1.73 -17.25
C LEU A 48 -15.03 -0.73 -16.70
N CYS A 49 -14.82 0.58 -16.87
CA CYS A 49 -15.85 1.57 -16.52
C CYS A 49 -16.87 1.70 -17.66
N GLN A 50 -17.91 0.87 -17.66
CA GLN A 50 -19.02 0.97 -18.61
C GLN A 50 -20.18 1.84 -18.13
N ASP A 51 -20.14 2.37 -16.91
CA ASP A 51 -21.22 3.23 -16.38
C ASP A 51 -20.65 4.59 -15.95
N GLU A 52 -21.03 5.65 -16.68
CA GLU A 52 -20.65 7.05 -16.39
C GLU A 52 -21.20 7.58 -15.04
N ALA A 53 -21.96 6.77 -14.30
CA ALA A 53 -22.47 7.08 -12.96
C ALA A 53 -21.62 6.51 -11.82
N ASP A 54 -20.78 5.50 -12.10
CA ASP A 54 -19.80 4.91 -11.18
C ASP A 54 -18.40 5.26 -11.69
N ARG A 55 -18.11 6.57 -11.75
CA ARG A 55 -16.72 7.01 -11.64
C ARG A 55 -16.24 6.57 -10.25
N VAL A 56 -15.80 5.32 -10.15
CA VAL A 56 -14.77 4.93 -9.20
C VAL A 56 -13.71 5.99 -9.41
N GLU A 57 -13.54 6.88 -8.43
CA GLU A 57 -12.44 7.84 -8.44
C GLU A 57 -11.20 7.04 -8.83
N ASP A 58 -10.57 7.42 -9.95
CA ASP A 58 -9.36 6.79 -10.45
C ASP A 58 -8.27 7.00 -9.39
N ASP A 59 -8.29 6.16 -8.35
CA ASP A 59 -7.37 6.17 -7.24
C ASP A 59 -6.11 5.48 -7.72
N GLU A 60 -5.30 6.24 -8.45
CA GLU A 60 -3.89 5.94 -8.60
C GLU A 60 -3.33 5.63 -7.20
N LEU A 61 -2.84 4.42 -7.03
CA LEU A 61 -2.29 3.94 -5.77
C LEU A 61 -0.89 3.40 -5.98
N LEU A 62 -0.05 3.57 -4.97
CA LEU A 62 1.31 3.05 -4.94
C LEU A 62 1.32 1.73 -4.18
N VAL A 63 1.78 0.67 -4.84
CA VAL A 63 1.91 -0.65 -4.22
C VAL A 63 3.35 -0.85 -3.80
N TYR A 64 3.53 -1.11 -2.51
CA TYR A 64 4.81 -1.48 -1.90
C TYR A 64 4.78 -2.95 -1.51
N GLU A 65 5.79 -3.70 -1.94
CA GLU A 65 5.88 -5.15 -1.72
C GLU A 65 7.16 -5.55 -1.00
N VAL A 66 7.00 -6.35 0.05
CA VAL A 66 8.11 -6.97 0.78
C VAL A 66 7.90 -8.47 0.91
N MET A 67 9.00 -9.21 0.84
CA MET A 67 9.02 -10.66 1.10
C MET A 67 9.51 -10.90 2.53
N THR A 68 8.83 -11.78 3.26
CA THR A 68 9.24 -12.17 4.62
C THR A 68 9.02 -13.67 4.85
N GLU A 69 9.90 -14.31 5.61
CA GLU A 69 9.77 -15.73 5.95
C GLU A 69 8.61 -15.98 6.93
N THR A 70 8.35 -15.02 7.83
CA THR A 70 7.29 -15.11 8.85
C THR A 70 6.46 -13.82 8.92
N LEU A 71 5.20 -13.94 9.36
CA LEU A 71 4.30 -12.81 9.56
C LEU A 71 4.22 -12.43 11.03
N ASP A 72 4.92 -11.37 11.41
CA ASP A 72 4.72 -10.68 12.68
C ASP A 72 3.42 -9.84 12.62
N ARG A 73 2.31 -10.46 12.97
CA ARG A 73 0.97 -9.84 12.89
C ARG A 73 0.84 -8.62 13.81
N ALA A 74 1.48 -8.64 14.98
CA ALA A 74 1.40 -7.53 15.92
C ALA A 74 2.11 -6.29 15.37
N TRP A 75 3.27 -6.49 14.74
CA TRP A 75 3.96 -5.39 14.07
C TRP A 75 3.17 -4.85 12.88
N TRP A 76 2.64 -5.71 12.01
CA TRP A 76 1.86 -5.27 10.85
C TRP A 76 0.61 -4.50 11.24
N ASP A 77 -0.11 -4.93 12.29
CA ASP A 77 -1.29 -4.24 12.79
C ASP A 77 -0.94 -2.89 13.43
N GLY A 78 0.16 -2.81 14.18
CA GLY A 78 0.70 -1.55 14.70
C GLY A 78 1.11 -0.59 13.59
N TYR A 79 1.81 -1.09 12.58
CA TYR A 79 2.29 -0.30 11.45
C TYR A 79 1.12 0.20 10.59
N ARG A 80 0.12 -0.65 10.31
CA ARG A 80 -1.10 -0.25 9.60
C ARG A 80 -1.77 0.97 10.25
N ARG A 81 -1.96 0.96 11.57
CA ARG A 81 -2.55 2.11 12.29
C ARG A 81 -1.73 3.39 12.18
N GLN A 82 -0.39 3.27 12.19
CA GLN A 82 0.49 4.43 12.00
C GLN A 82 0.31 5.00 10.60
N LEU A 83 0.25 4.15 9.59
CA LEU A 83 -0.01 4.57 8.21
C LEU A 83 -1.39 5.21 8.06
N GLU A 84 -2.44 4.62 8.63
CA GLU A 84 -3.81 5.17 8.59
C GLU A 84 -3.83 6.60 9.15
N THR A 85 -3.11 6.84 10.25
CA THR A 85 -2.96 8.18 10.83
C THR A 85 -2.16 9.12 9.92
N ALA A 86 -1.01 8.66 9.41
CA ALA A 86 -0.09 9.49 8.62
C ALA A 86 -0.68 9.87 7.24
N PHE A 87 -1.38 8.95 6.61
CA PHE A 87 -2.05 9.13 5.32
C PHE A 87 -3.45 9.74 5.45
N ARG A 88 -3.93 9.95 6.69
CA ARG A 88 -5.29 10.42 6.99
C ARG A 88 -6.36 9.57 6.30
N GLN A 89 -6.15 8.26 6.33
CA GLN A 89 -6.99 7.25 5.72
C GLN A 89 -7.80 6.53 6.80
N ARG A 90 -9.05 6.16 6.49
CA ARG A 90 -9.89 5.42 7.45
C ARG A 90 -9.39 3.98 7.60
N GLU A 91 -8.89 3.43 6.50
CA GLU A 91 -8.33 2.09 6.44
C GLU A 91 -7.22 2.07 5.39
N ILE A 92 -6.13 1.36 5.69
CA ILE A 92 -5.10 1.04 4.69
C ILE A 92 -5.02 -0.46 4.54
N LEU A 93 -5.17 -0.92 3.29
CA LEU A 93 -5.09 -2.33 2.97
C LEU A 93 -3.62 -2.79 2.97
N ILE A 94 -3.30 -3.62 3.96
CA ILE A 94 -2.09 -4.45 3.97
C ILE A 94 -2.53 -5.90 3.85
N ARG A 95 -2.11 -6.57 2.78
CA ARG A 95 -2.45 -7.99 2.54
C ARG A 95 -1.20 -8.83 2.47
N ALA A 96 -1.32 -10.08 2.92
CA ALA A 96 -0.25 -11.06 2.87
C ALA A 96 -0.72 -12.32 2.13
N GLN A 97 0.13 -12.84 1.24
CA GLN A 97 -0.13 -14.04 0.46
C GLN A 97 0.99 -15.06 0.72
N PRO A 98 0.66 -16.33 1.02
CA PRO A 98 1.67 -17.39 1.06
C PRO A 98 2.34 -17.52 -0.30
N THR A 99 3.67 -17.63 -0.30
CA THR A 99 4.46 -17.81 -1.52
C THR A 99 5.48 -18.92 -1.35
N GLU A 100 5.83 -19.54 -2.48
CA GLU A 100 6.87 -20.55 -2.61
C GLU A 100 8.02 -19.99 -3.45
N ARG A 101 9.26 -20.33 -3.08
CA ARG A 101 10.48 -19.96 -3.81
C ARG A 101 10.94 -21.25 -4.47
N LEU A 102 10.94 -21.25 -5.80
CA LEU A 102 11.36 -22.38 -6.62
C LEU A 102 12.88 -22.41 -6.78
#